data_AF-A0A6G0NM36-F1
#
_entry.id   AF-A0A6G0NM36-F1
#
_cell.length_a   1.000
_cell.length_b   1.000
_cell.length_c   1.000
_cell.angle_alpha   90.00
_cell.angle_beta   90.00
_cell.angle_gamma   90.00
#
_symmetry.space_group_name_H-M   'P 1'
#
loop_
_entity.id
_entity.type
_entity.pdbx_description
1 polymer ?
#
loop_
_entity_poly.entity_id
_entity_poly.type
_entity_poly.pdbx_seq_one_letter_code
_entity_poly.pdbx_strand_id
1 'polypeptide(L)'
;MPKATKKSGKTSGKNANVQPKATSKSTPSQGSSEDTQQSKRKRDQNEDEVNGESAKNKTARVTRNATAEAAEDVEGDTIRQTSDDQEISLADLAKAAPALKQMHTRMKGGKRQVGKRSSGDKFQLSLSLLEVFADRYRAARNAHKGVDYQRLSTTKNFKDFKGHAEELRTKEPELKVLLMKALAEQREIDAGKPMKNIEALEEEIMMLDVQHKEDVAKCKQLEVDIEQQEEQHSLTVSKLKESYEVEIGKLQNELNEVKAKYDALKEVMTGRGKSAELGGEVNEVKDKVAELEQKMEAETTRQAELVAFGNSLDEMEQRLVAEAKDLKARRESIKDEWVDLDNEKSRHAFHVRAVEQRYTDWQRAIDTAKYDRDVARKNADYLRYERDQGIKRANELKMKLDSYDACCTGHCIEAFVAKRIREYWTDAVSSSSK
;
A
#
# COMPACT_ATOMS: atom_id res chain seq x y z
N MET A 1 36.32 0.64 53.81
CA MET A 1 37.78 0.51 54.10
C MET A 1 38.12 -0.97 54.19
N PRO A 2 39.35 -1.46 53.93
CA PRO A 2 40.57 -0.82 53.39
C PRO A 2 41.01 -1.39 52.00
N LYS A 3 41.47 -0.57 51.02
CA LYS A 3 42.87 -0.20 50.62
C LYS A 3 43.65 -1.19 49.71
N ALA A 4 43.98 -0.72 48.50
CA ALA A 4 45.31 -0.79 47.84
C ALA A 4 45.36 0.22 46.65
N THR A 5 45.94 1.43 46.82
CA THR A 5 47.22 1.91 46.19
C THR A 5 47.27 1.86 44.65
N LYS A 6 47.17 3.00 43.92
CA LYS A 6 48.29 3.89 43.43
C LYS A 6 49.27 3.15 42.47
N LYS A 7 49.69 3.69 41.30
CA LYS A 7 49.95 5.10 40.90
C LYS A 7 50.34 5.18 39.38
N SER A 8 50.18 6.36 38.75
CA SER A 8 51.01 6.88 37.60
C SER A 8 50.98 6.12 36.25
N GLY A 9 51.02 6.72 35.05
CA GLY A 9 51.44 8.07 34.64
C GLY A 9 50.98 8.45 33.21
N LYS A 10 51.53 9.52 32.63
CA LYS A 10 50.90 10.32 31.55
C LYS A 10 51.90 10.79 30.48
N THR A 11 51.56 10.63 29.19
CA THR A 11 52.02 11.42 27.98
C THR A 11 51.25 10.87 26.75
N SER A 12 50.66 11.59 25.79
CA SER A 12 50.79 12.96 25.20
C SER A 12 51.83 13.11 24.08
N GLY A 13 51.39 13.46 22.86
CA GLY A 13 52.20 13.66 21.64
C GLY A 13 51.66 12.86 20.43
N LYS A 14 50.75 13.30 19.54
CA LYS A 14 50.66 14.46 18.61
C LYS A 14 51.57 14.42 17.36
N ASN A 15 50.93 14.37 16.18
CA ASN A 15 51.18 15.13 14.93
C ASN A 15 51.71 14.43 13.64
N ALA A 16 51.06 14.85 12.54
CA ALA A 16 51.58 15.22 11.20
C ALA A 16 51.85 14.17 10.09
N ASN A 17 50.86 14.13 9.17
CA ASN A 17 50.96 14.09 7.70
C ASN A 17 52.30 14.51 7.04
N VAL A 18 52.71 13.83 5.96
CA VAL A 18 53.30 14.39 4.71
C VAL A 18 53.44 13.28 3.63
N GLN A 19 53.12 13.59 2.36
CA GLN A 19 53.41 12.76 1.17
C GLN A 19 54.84 13.00 0.62
N PRO A 20 55.37 12.10 -0.22
CA PRO A 20 55.82 12.61 -1.54
C PRO A 20 55.46 11.72 -2.76
N LYS A 21 55.85 12.20 -3.95
CA LYS A 21 55.36 11.83 -5.29
C LYS A 21 56.54 11.64 -6.26
N ALA A 22 56.60 10.53 -7.01
CA ALA A 22 57.40 10.33 -8.24
C ALA A 22 56.97 9.01 -8.93
N THR A 23 56.27 9.01 -10.07
CA THR A 23 56.78 8.97 -11.46
C THR A 23 57.66 7.79 -11.86
N SER A 24 57.18 6.96 -12.80
CA SER A 24 57.97 6.40 -13.91
C SER A 24 57.05 5.96 -15.07
N LYS A 25 57.45 6.27 -16.30
CA LYS A 25 56.83 5.77 -17.55
C LYS A 25 57.66 4.61 -18.07
N SER A 26 57.01 3.60 -18.67
CA SER A 26 57.68 2.73 -19.67
C SER A 26 56.67 1.98 -20.54
N THR A 27 56.74 2.22 -21.85
CA THR A 27 56.23 1.37 -22.93
C THR A 27 57.17 1.57 -24.12
N PRO A 28 57.63 0.50 -24.77
CA PRO A 28 57.46 0.34 -26.23
C PRO A 28 57.09 -1.11 -26.62
N SER A 29 56.31 -1.35 -27.70
CA SER A 29 56.76 -1.82 -29.05
C SER A 29 57.38 -3.23 -29.05
N GLN A 30 57.10 -4.23 -29.89
CA GLN A 30 56.36 -4.45 -31.17
C GLN A 30 55.81 -5.92 -31.16
N GLY A 31 55.23 -6.59 -32.17
CA GLY A 31 54.86 -6.30 -33.58
C GLY A 31 54.96 -7.58 -34.46
N SER A 32 54.18 -7.67 -35.58
CA SER A 32 54.17 -8.80 -36.57
C SER A 32 53.49 -10.11 -36.09
N SER A 33 52.77 -10.92 -36.88
CA SER A 33 52.19 -10.83 -38.25
C SER A 33 51.24 -12.03 -38.52
N GLU A 34 50.31 -11.89 -39.48
CA GLU A 34 49.90 -12.88 -40.53
C GLU A 34 49.61 -14.38 -40.16
N ASP A 35 48.60 -15.10 -40.70
CA ASP A 35 47.60 -14.81 -41.74
C ASP A 35 46.50 -15.93 -41.83
N THR A 36 45.56 -15.77 -42.79
CA THR A 36 44.96 -16.83 -43.63
C THR A 36 43.73 -17.67 -43.16
N GLN A 37 42.59 -17.35 -43.80
CA GLN A 37 41.52 -18.20 -44.39
C GLN A 37 40.69 -19.15 -43.48
N GLN A 38 39.36 -19.01 -43.39
CA GLN A 38 38.30 -19.25 -44.40
C GLN A 38 38.22 -20.68 -44.99
N SER A 39 37.07 -21.33 -44.77
CA SER A 39 36.55 -22.39 -45.64
C SER A 39 35.02 -22.33 -45.71
N LYS A 40 34.48 -22.31 -46.95
CA LYS A 40 33.05 -22.42 -47.29
C LYS A 40 32.88 -23.44 -48.40
N ARG A 41 32.03 -24.46 -48.22
CA ARG A 41 31.36 -25.32 -49.23
C ARG A 41 30.10 -25.87 -48.52
N LYS A 42 28.82 -25.80 -48.94
CA LYS A 42 28.13 -25.93 -50.26
C LYS A 42 28.53 -27.22 -50.97
N ARG A 43 27.65 -28.11 -51.44
CA ARG A 43 26.17 -28.18 -51.58
C ARG A 43 25.86 -29.65 -51.94
N ASP A 44 24.63 -30.14 -51.78
CA ASP A 44 23.85 -30.75 -52.87
C ASP A 44 22.52 -31.35 -52.38
N GLN A 45 21.58 -31.48 -53.33
CA GLN A 45 20.20 -31.92 -53.13
C GLN A 45 20.06 -33.33 -53.71
N ASN A 46 19.09 -34.09 -53.22
CA ASN A 46 18.18 -34.88 -54.06
C ASN A 46 16.95 -35.28 -53.24
N GLU A 47 15.80 -35.29 -53.90
CA GLU A 47 14.55 -35.87 -53.41
C GLU A 47 14.50 -37.34 -53.85
N ASP A 48 13.76 -38.18 -53.12
CA ASP A 48 13.04 -39.31 -53.71
C ASP A 48 11.92 -39.77 -52.75
N GLU A 49 10.89 -40.38 -53.33
CA GLU A 49 9.54 -40.49 -52.76
C GLU A 49 9.10 -41.97 -52.57
N VAL A 50 8.01 -42.20 -51.80
CA VAL A 50 7.05 -43.34 -51.93
C VAL A 50 7.32 -44.74 -51.27
N ASN A 51 6.40 -45.07 -50.33
CA ASN A 51 5.73 -46.36 -49.95
C ASN A 51 6.40 -47.59 -49.28
N GLY A 52 5.56 -48.26 -48.44
CA GLY A 52 5.61 -49.69 -48.07
C GLY A 52 5.74 -49.96 -46.56
N GLU A 53 4.70 -49.83 -45.72
CA GLU A 53 3.52 -50.70 -45.48
C GLU A 53 3.75 -51.96 -44.60
N SER A 54 2.75 -52.24 -43.73
CA SER A 54 2.56 -53.39 -42.82
C SER A 54 3.25 -53.30 -41.44
N ALA A 55 2.68 -53.77 -40.31
CA ALA A 55 1.39 -54.45 -40.06
C ALA A 55 0.79 -54.02 -38.69
N LYS A 56 -0.47 -53.56 -38.64
CA LYS A 56 -1.69 -54.30 -38.20
C LYS A 56 -1.78 -54.76 -36.73
N ASN A 57 -2.55 -54.01 -35.91
CA ASN A 57 -3.51 -54.59 -34.96
C ASN A 57 -4.73 -53.67 -34.70
N LYS A 58 -5.86 -54.13 -35.23
CA LYS A 58 -7.27 -53.80 -34.96
C LYS A 58 -7.56 -53.57 -33.47
N THR A 59 -8.33 -52.57 -33.03
CA THR A 59 -9.73 -52.16 -33.32
C THR A 59 -10.84 -52.97 -32.62
N ALA A 60 -11.47 -52.34 -31.62
CA ALA A 60 -12.90 -52.34 -31.29
C ALA A 60 -13.12 -51.07 -30.43
N ARG A 61 -13.87 -50.00 -30.77
CA ARG A 61 -15.19 -49.78 -31.39
C ARG A 61 -16.36 -50.36 -30.59
N VAL A 62 -17.21 -49.46 -30.08
CA VAL A 62 -18.67 -49.52 -29.75
C VAL A 62 -18.93 -48.55 -28.57
N THR A 63 -19.90 -47.63 -28.53
CA THR A 63 -20.65 -46.88 -29.57
C THR A 63 -21.07 -45.53 -28.96
N ARG A 64 -21.43 -44.55 -29.81
CA ARG A 64 -22.03 -43.27 -29.38
C ARG A 64 -23.44 -43.48 -28.83
N ASN A 65 -23.89 -42.56 -27.99
CA ASN A 65 -25.23 -41.99 -28.08
C ASN A 65 -25.12 -40.47 -27.90
N ALA A 66 -25.98 -39.72 -28.58
CA ALA A 66 -26.03 -38.26 -28.53
C ALA A 66 -27.42 -37.83 -28.10
N THR A 67 -27.49 -36.75 -27.32
CA THR A 67 -28.71 -35.94 -27.18
C THR A 67 -28.27 -34.48 -27.09
N ALA A 68 -28.93 -33.62 -27.85
CA ALA A 68 -28.68 -32.19 -27.88
C ALA A 68 -29.85 -31.44 -27.23
N GLU A 69 -29.63 -30.14 -27.00
CA GLU A 69 -30.63 -29.11 -26.72
C GLU A 69 -31.27 -29.10 -25.32
N ALA A 70 -30.77 -28.17 -24.50
CA ALA A 70 -31.59 -27.23 -23.74
C ALA A 70 -30.71 -26.02 -23.40
N ALA A 71 -31.06 -24.84 -23.94
CA ALA A 71 -30.51 -23.58 -23.48
C ALA A 71 -31.58 -22.91 -22.60
N GLU A 72 -31.27 -22.70 -21.33
CA GLU A 72 -32.02 -21.79 -20.46
C GLU A 72 -31.02 -20.89 -19.72
N ASP A 73 -31.41 -19.63 -19.57
CA ASP A 73 -30.58 -18.57 -19.00
C ASP A 73 -30.30 -18.82 -17.51
N VAL A 74 -29.02 -18.70 -17.12
CA VAL A 74 -28.64 -18.46 -15.73
C VAL A 74 -27.80 -17.20 -15.67
N GLU A 75 -28.51 -16.08 -15.55
CA GLU A 75 -27.96 -14.79 -15.14
C GLU A 75 -27.37 -14.94 -13.73
N GLY A 76 -26.05 -14.88 -13.64
CA GLY A 76 -25.31 -15.24 -12.42
C GLY A 76 -23.86 -14.78 -12.50
N ASP A 77 -23.65 -13.50 -12.82
CA ASP A 77 -22.35 -12.88 -13.05
C ASP A 77 -21.48 -12.91 -11.78
N THR A 78 -20.80 -14.04 -11.59
CA THR A 78 -20.05 -14.34 -10.37
C THR A 78 -18.66 -13.73 -10.52
N ILE A 79 -18.42 -12.60 -9.88
CA ILE A 79 -17.15 -11.87 -9.94
C ILE A 79 -16.02 -12.71 -9.31
N ARG A 80 -15.42 -13.56 -10.15
CA ARG A 80 -14.13 -14.22 -9.96
C ARG A 80 -13.23 -13.93 -11.17
N GLN A 81 -12.94 -12.65 -11.37
CA GLN A 81 -11.85 -12.24 -12.25
C GLN A 81 -10.55 -12.21 -11.44
N THR A 82 -9.66 -13.14 -11.76
CA THR A 82 -8.23 -13.08 -11.38
C THR A 82 -7.65 -11.79 -11.93
N SER A 83 -7.27 -10.86 -11.05
CA SER A 83 -7.12 -9.43 -11.38
C SER A 83 -5.88 -9.05 -12.20
N ASP A 84 -4.95 -9.98 -12.39
CA ASP A 84 -3.54 -9.58 -12.54
C ASP A 84 -3.09 -9.43 -14.01
N ASP A 85 -3.87 -9.95 -14.97
CA ASP A 85 -3.56 -9.91 -16.42
C ASP A 85 -4.62 -9.18 -17.29
N GLN A 86 -5.66 -8.59 -16.69
CA GLN A 86 -6.73 -7.91 -17.46
C GLN A 86 -6.23 -6.57 -18.05
N GLU A 87 -5.56 -6.63 -19.20
CA GLU A 87 -5.10 -5.44 -19.91
C GLU A 87 -6.26 -4.48 -20.25
N ILE A 88 -6.15 -3.22 -19.80
CA ILE A 88 -7.14 -2.17 -20.12
C ILE A 88 -7.25 -2.03 -21.65
N SER A 89 -8.46 -2.19 -22.18
CA SER A 89 -8.77 -2.01 -23.60
C SER A 89 -8.42 -0.58 -24.04
N LEU A 90 -8.03 -0.38 -25.31
CA LEU A 90 -7.69 0.97 -25.79
C LEU A 90 -8.86 1.96 -25.69
N ALA A 91 -10.10 1.47 -25.91
CA ALA A 91 -11.32 2.27 -25.80
C ALA A 91 -11.62 2.66 -24.34
N ASP A 92 -11.41 1.74 -23.40
CA ASP A 92 -11.60 2.02 -21.97
C ASP A 92 -10.47 2.89 -21.42
N LEU A 93 -9.22 2.68 -21.85
CA LEU A 93 -8.08 3.51 -21.48
C LEU A 93 -8.23 4.97 -21.94
N ALA A 94 -8.86 5.18 -23.10
CA ALA A 94 -9.21 6.51 -23.59
C ALA A 94 -10.20 7.26 -22.67
N LYS A 95 -11.11 6.53 -22.02
CA LYS A 95 -12.11 7.03 -21.04
C LYS A 95 -11.57 7.08 -19.61
N ALA A 96 -10.71 6.14 -19.21
CA ALA A 96 -10.15 6.03 -17.87
C ALA A 96 -9.21 7.19 -17.51
N ALA A 97 -8.36 7.63 -18.43
CA ALA A 97 -7.44 8.75 -18.19
C ALA A 97 -8.14 10.10 -17.89
N PRO A 98 -9.21 10.52 -18.62
CA PRO A 98 -10.00 11.69 -18.21
C PRO A 98 -10.86 11.42 -16.97
N ALA A 99 -11.42 10.22 -16.79
CA ALA A 99 -12.16 9.86 -15.58
C ALA A 99 -11.29 10.01 -14.31
N LEU A 100 -10.02 9.58 -14.36
CA LEU A 100 -9.04 9.74 -13.29
C LEU A 100 -8.82 11.21 -12.90
N LYS A 101 -8.75 12.12 -13.89
CA LYS A 101 -8.65 13.56 -13.66
C LYS A 101 -9.91 14.14 -12.99
N GLN A 102 -11.09 13.66 -13.38
CA GLN A 102 -12.35 14.05 -12.75
C GLN A 102 -12.44 13.53 -11.30
N MET A 103 -12.10 12.26 -11.07
CA MET A 103 -12.02 11.63 -9.75
C MET A 103 -11.08 12.41 -8.80
N HIS A 104 -9.85 12.74 -9.25
CA HIS A 104 -8.94 13.58 -8.47
C HIS A 104 -9.49 15.00 -8.24
N THR A 105 -10.29 15.54 -9.14
CA THR A 105 -10.91 16.87 -8.99
C THR A 105 -12.05 16.84 -7.97
N ARG A 106 -12.88 15.79 -7.97
CA ARG A 106 -13.87 15.49 -6.92
C ARG A 106 -13.18 15.35 -5.56
N MET A 107 -12.15 14.51 -5.48
CA MET A 107 -11.36 14.27 -4.26
C MET A 107 -10.70 15.55 -3.70
N LYS A 108 -10.27 16.48 -4.57
CA LYS A 108 -9.71 17.77 -4.16
C LYS A 108 -10.77 18.69 -3.53
N GLY A 109 -12.06 18.53 -3.82
CA GLY A 109 -13.15 19.35 -3.26
C GLY A 109 -12.94 20.86 -3.44
N GLY A 110 -12.42 21.27 -4.61
CA GLY A 110 -12.05 22.67 -4.90
C GLY A 110 -10.75 23.17 -4.27
N LYS A 111 -10.07 22.38 -3.44
CA LYS A 111 -8.78 22.74 -2.83
C LYS A 111 -7.64 22.61 -3.84
N ARG A 112 -6.68 23.53 -3.80
CA ARG A 112 -5.50 23.52 -4.70
C ARG A 112 -4.55 22.34 -4.46
N GLN A 113 -4.58 21.74 -3.26
CA GLN A 113 -3.70 20.64 -2.87
C GLN A 113 -4.38 19.77 -1.81
N VAL A 114 -4.19 18.44 -1.90
CA VAL A 114 -4.65 17.46 -0.89
C VAL A 114 -3.49 17.22 0.09
N GLY A 115 -3.44 18.01 1.17
CA GLY A 115 -2.43 17.88 2.23
C GLY A 115 -0.98 18.21 1.82
N LYS A 116 -0.07 18.24 2.80
CA LYS A 116 1.38 18.16 2.51
C LYS A 116 1.73 16.68 2.34
N ARG A 117 2.62 16.34 1.42
CA ARG A 117 3.16 14.97 1.36
C ARG A 117 4.00 14.70 2.61
N SER A 118 3.93 13.51 3.16
CA SER A 118 5.01 12.97 3.98
C SER A 118 6.28 12.91 3.12
N SER A 119 7.44 13.20 3.72
CA SER A 119 8.74 13.09 3.05
C SER A 119 9.37 11.69 3.14
N GLY A 120 8.65 10.71 3.71
CA GLY A 120 9.18 9.37 3.97
C GLY A 120 9.49 8.56 2.70
N ASP A 121 8.63 8.65 1.68
CA ASP A 121 8.75 7.86 0.46
C ASP A 121 9.18 8.72 -0.74
N LYS A 122 10.36 8.41 -1.29
CA LYS A 122 10.96 9.11 -2.43
C LYS A 122 10.31 8.76 -3.77
N PHE A 123 9.64 7.61 -3.87
CA PHE A 123 9.02 7.11 -5.09
C PHE A 123 7.47 7.20 -5.03
N GLN A 124 6.92 7.99 -4.12
CA GLN A 124 5.49 8.25 -4.05
C GLN A 124 5.01 9.21 -5.16
N LEU A 125 4.15 8.68 -6.03
CA LEU A 125 3.47 9.47 -7.08
C LEU A 125 2.29 10.24 -6.48
N SER A 126 2.33 11.58 -6.55
CA SER A 126 1.12 12.38 -6.26
C SER A 126 0.06 12.18 -7.34
N LEU A 127 -1.18 12.51 -6.99
CA LEU A 127 -2.33 12.61 -7.91
C LEU A 127 -1.97 13.25 -9.28
N SER A 128 -1.24 14.37 -9.28
CA SER A 128 -0.80 15.05 -10.51
C SER A 128 0.30 14.30 -11.30
N LEU A 129 1.12 13.48 -10.66
CA LEU A 129 2.09 12.62 -11.33
C LEU A 129 1.42 11.36 -11.88
N LEU A 130 0.44 10.80 -11.17
CA LEU A 130 -0.44 9.74 -11.66
C LEU A 130 -1.23 10.17 -12.90
N GLU A 131 -1.74 11.42 -12.92
CA GLU A 131 -2.39 12.00 -14.11
C GLU A 131 -1.44 12.08 -15.32
N VAL A 132 -0.20 12.52 -15.12
CA VAL A 132 0.84 12.56 -16.17
C VAL A 132 1.25 11.16 -16.60
N PHE A 133 1.36 10.21 -15.67
CA PHE A 133 1.71 8.82 -15.95
C PHE A 133 0.60 8.14 -16.77
N ALA A 134 -0.67 8.34 -16.40
CA ALA A 134 -1.83 7.91 -17.19
C ALA A 134 -1.82 8.44 -18.62
N ASP A 135 -1.55 9.74 -18.81
CA ASP A 135 -1.44 10.33 -20.15
C ASP A 135 -0.31 9.71 -20.97
N ARG A 136 0.84 9.40 -20.34
CA ARG A 136 2.00 8.77 -20.99
C ARG A 136 1.76 7.30 -21.32
N TYR A 137 1.15 6.55 -20.40
CA TYR A 137 0.75 5.16 -20.59
C TYR A 137 -0.28 5.04 -21.73
N ARG A 138 -1.31 5.89 -21.73
CA ARG A 138 -2.28 6.01 -22.83
C ARG A 138 -1.61 6.36 -24.17
N ALA A 139 -0.68 7.32 -24.19
CA ALA A 139 0.04 7.69 -25.42
C ALA A 139 0.93 6.56 -25.96
N ALA A 140 1.56 5.77 -25.09
CA ALA A 140 2.36 4.60 -25.48
C ALA A 140 1.47 3.48 -26.05
N ARG A 141 0.37 3.14 -25.35
CA ARG A 141 -0.60 2.13 -25.80
C ARG A 141 -1.26 2.52 -27.13
N ASN A 142 -1.63 3.79 -27.32
CA ASN A 142 -2.13 4.32 -28.60
C ASN A 142 -1.10 4.24 -29.75
N ALA A 143 0.20 4.21 -29.43
CA ALA A 143 1.27 4.02 -30.40
C ALA A 143 1.68 2.54 -30.57
N HIS A 144 0.92 1.60 -29.98
CA HIS A 144 1.22 0.17 -29.88
C HIS A 144 2.64 -0.12 -29.36
N LYS A 145 3.07 0.63 -28.33
CA LYS A 145 4.40 0.54 -27.72
C LYS A 145 4.31 0.48 -26.20
N GLY A 146 5.34 -0.12 -25.57
CA GLY A 146 5.54 -0.01 -24.12
C GLY A 146 5.89 1.42 -23.71
N VAL A 147 5.71 1.74 -22.42
CA VAL A 147 6.13 3.02 -21.85
C VAL A 147 7.65 3.06 -21.76
N ASP A 148 8.24 4.14 -22.28
CA ASP A 148 9.67 4.44 -22.16
C ASP A 148 9.97 4.98 -20.75
N TYR A 149 10.14 4.08 -19.78
CA TYR A 149 10.40 4.39 -18.38
C TYR A 149 11.71 5.17 -18.15
N GLN A 150 12.74 4.89 -18.95
CA GLN A 150 14.04 5.54 -18.85
C GLN A 150 13.98 7.01 -19.32
N ARG A 151 13.21 7.30 -20.38
CA ARG A 151 12.93 8.68 -20.79
C ARG A 151 11.89 9.36 -19.90
N LEU A 152 10.95 8.62 -19.30
CA LEU A 152 9.93 9.20 -18.42
C LEU A 152 10.52 9.66 -17.07
N SER A 153 11.35 8.83 -16.45
CA SER A 153 12.08 9.10 -15.20
C SER A 153 13.08 10.26 -15.29
N THR A 154 13.54 10.60 -16.50
CA THR A 154 14.42 11.77 -16.73
C THR A 154 13.66 13.08 -16.99
N THR A 155 12.33 13.06 -17.06
CA THR A 155 11.53 14.29 -17.26
C THR A 155 11.45 15.16 -16.01
N LYS A 156 11.15 16.45 -16.20
CA LYS A 156 10.96 17.44 -15.12
C LYS A 156 9.84 17.09 -14.11
N ASN A 157 8.97 16.12 -14.43
CA ASN A 157 7.85 15.72 -13.58
C ASN A 157 8.27 14.59 -12.62
N PHE A 158 9.03 13.61 -13.08
CA PHE A 158 9.46 12.43 -12.28
C PHE A 158 10.90 12.57 -11.77
N LYS A 159 11.30 13.77 -11.32
CA LYS A 159 12.68 14.07 -10.88
C LYS A 159 13.21 13.08 -9.83
N ASP A 160 12.33 12.65 -8.94
CA ASP A 160 12.66 11.77 -7.82
C ASP A 160 13.00 10.34 -8.30
N PHE A 161 12.52 9.95 -9.49
CA PHE A 161 12.82 8.67 -10.16
C PHE A 161 14.06 8.74 -11.05
N LYS A 162 14.80 9.85 -11.11
CA LYS A 162 15.93 10.02 -12.04
C LYS A 162 17.04 9.00 -11.74
N GLY A 163 17.26 8.06 -12.66
CA GLY A 163 18.20 6.93 -12.50
C GLY A 163 17.55 5.65 -11.97
N HIS A 164 16.27 5.71 -11.58
CA HIS A 164 15.47 4.63 -11.02
C HIS A 164 14.26 4.34 -11.93
N ALA A 165 14.54 3.91 -13.16
CA ALA A 165 13.49 3.66 -14.16
C ALA A 165 12.60 2.46 -13.79
N GLU A 166 13.14 1.41 -13.17
CA GLU A 166 12.37 0.24 -12.73
C GLU A 166 11.42 0.57 -11.56
N GLU A 167 11.78 1.48 -10.65
CA GLU A 167 10.87 2.02 -9.61
C GLU A 167 9.64 2.73 -10.20
N LEU A 168 9.76 3.27 -11.42
CA LEU A 168 8.62 3.86 -12.13
C LEU A 168 7.80 2.81 -12.88
N ARG A 169 8.40 1.67 -13.21
CA ARG A 169 7.76 0.52 -13.87
C ARG A 169 6.97 -0.33 -12.88
N THR A 170 7.46 -0.52 -11.65
CA THR A 170 6.71 -1.17 -10.56
C THR A 170 5.44 -0.41 -10.17
N LYS A 171 5.31 0.87 -10.55
CA LYS A 171 4.10 1.68 -10.40
C LYS A 171 3.08 1.54 -11.54
N GLU A 172 3.38 0.76 -12.60
CA GLU A 172 2.43 0.51 -13.70
C GLU A 172 1.19 -0.29 -13.26
N PRO A 173 1.28 -1.37 -12.44
CA PRO A 173 0.11 -2.09 -11.94
C PRO A 173 -0.77 -1.21 -11.04
N GLU A 174 -0.18 -0.45 -10.12
CA GLU A 174 -0.89 0.54 -9.28
C GLU A 174 -1.68 1.54 -10.15
N LEU A 175 -1.06 2.04 -11.23
CA LEU A 175 -1.73 2.93 -12.19
C LEU A 175 -2.88 2.24 -12.93
N LYS A 176 -2.72 0.97 -13.35
CA LYS A 176 -3.77 0.21 -14.05
C LYS A 176 -5.00 0.03 -13.18
N VAL A 177 -4.83 -0.41 -11.93
CA VAL A 177 -5.92 -0.56 -10.95
C VAL A 177 -6.64 0.76 -10.73
N LEU A 178 -5.89 1.85 -10.55
CA LEU A 178 -6.46 3.19 -10.34
C LEU A 178 -7.26 3.70 -11.56
N LEU A 179 -6.79 3.40 -12.78
CA LEU A 179 -7.49 3.73 -14.01
C LEU A 179 -8.81 2.96 -14.17
N MET A 180 -8.81 1.65 -13.89
CA MET A 180 -10.03 0.84 -13.92
C MET A 180 -11.04 1.32 -12.86
N LYS A 181 -10.58 1.61 -11.63
CA LYS A 181 -11.42 2.15 -10.56
C LYS A 181 -12.06 3.49 -10.95
N ALA A 182 -11.26 4.43 -11.49
CA ALA A 182 -11.77 5.73 -11.93
C ALA A 182 -12.79 5.60 -13.07
N LEU A 183 -12.59 4.66 -13.99
CA LEU A 183 -13.54 4.37 -15.07
C LEU A 183 -14.85 3.78 -14.54
N ALA A 184 -14.78 2.85 -13.58
CA ALA A 184 -15.97 2.27 -12.94
C ALA A 184 -16.79 3.34 -12.20
N GLU A 185 -16.13 4.15 -11.34
CA GLU A 185 -16.78 5.27 -10.63
C GLU A 185 -17.44 6.26 -11.62
N GLN A 186 -16.77 6.56 -12.74
CA GLN A 186 -17.35 7.45 -13.74
C GLN A 186 -18.55 6.83 -14.46
N ARG A 187 -18.53 5.52 -14.75
CA ARG A 187 -19.70 4.80 -15.32
C ARG A 187 -20.89 4.80 -14.35
N GLU A 188 -20.67 4.69 -13.05
CA GLU A 188 -21.76 4.80 -12.05
C GLU A 188 -22.35 6.22 -12.00
N ILE A 189 -21.51 7.26 -12.04
CA ILE A 189 -21.95 8.66 -12.12
C ILE A 189 -22.73 8.93 -13.42
N ASP A 190 -22.23 8.45 -14.56
CA ASP A 190 -22.86 8.62 -15.88
C ASP A 190 -24.21 7.86 -15.95
N ALA A 191 -24.37 6.77 -15.20
CA ALA A 191 -25.63 6.05 -15.03
C ALA A 191 -26.62 6.75 -14.06
N GLY A 192 -26.29 7.93 -13.55
CA GLY A 192 -27.13 8.69 -12.61
C GLY A 192 -27.18 8.09 -11.20
N LYS A 193 -26.31 7.14 -10.89
CA LYS A 193 -26.22 6.51 -9.57
C LYS A 193 -25.61 7.55 -8.60
N PRO A 194 -26.32 8.00 -7.56
CA PRO A 194 -25.75 8.95 -6.62
C PRO A 194 -24.55 8.33 -5.91
N MET A 195 -23.54 9.14 -5.57
CA MET A 195 -22.45 8.70 -4.69
C MET A 195 -23.05 8.04 -3.45
N LYS A 196 -22.56 6.84 -3.08
CA LYS A 196 -22.95 6.15 -1.85
C LYS A 196 -22.92 7.15 -0.69
N ASN A 197 -24.03 7.25 0.04
CA ASN A 197 -24.07 8.07 1.24
C ASN A 197 -23.16 7.46 2.33
N ILE A 198 -22.89 8.23 3.38
CA ILE A 198 -22.00 7.80 4.46
C ILE A 198 -22.52 6.49 5.10
N GLU A 199 -23.84 6.37 5.29
CA GLU A 199 -24.48 5.16 5.83
C GLU A 199 -24.23 3.92 4.97
N ALA A 200 -24.40 3.99 3.64
CA ALA A 200 -24.14 2.83 2.76
C ALA A 200 -22.65 2.44 2.70
N LEU A 201 -21.73 3.39 2.94
CA LEU A 201 -20.30 3.10 3.09
C LEU A 201 -19.99 2.48 4.46
N GLU A 202 -20.68 2.90 5.52
CA GLU A 202 -20.56 2.30 6.86
C GLU A 202 -21.10 0.86 6.88
N GLU A 203 -22.23 0.59 6.22
CA GLU A 203 -22.77 -0.77 6.03
C GLU A 203 -21.81 -1.68 5.24
N GLU A 204 -21.23 -1.17 4.14
CA GLU A 204 -20.23 -1.89 3.34
C GLU A 204 -18.96 -2.21 4.15
N ILE A 205 -18.49 -1.25 4.97
CA ILE A 205 -17.37 -1.46 5.89
C ILE A 205 -17.70 -2.51 6.96
N MET A 206 -18.91 -2.50 7.55
CA MET A 206 -19.31 -3.52 8.52
C MET A 206 -19.37 -4.93 7.90
N MET A 207 -19.92 -5.07 6.69
CA MET A 207 -19.95 -6.37 6.00
C MET A 207 -18.54 -6.88 5.68
N LEU A 208 -17.64 -5.99 5.24
CA LEU A 208 -16.24 -6.35 4.99
C LEU A 208 -15.49 -6.74 6.27
N ASP A 209 -15.76 -6.10 7.40
CA ASP A 209 -15.17 -6.46 8.70
C ASP A 209 -15.67 -7.82 9.22
N VAL A 210 -16.95 -8.16 9.00
CA VAL A 210 -17.49 -9.50 9.27
C VAL A 210 -16.81 -10.55 8.38
N GLN A 211 -16.74 -10.31 7.06
CA GLN A 211 -16.08 -11.22 6.12
C GLN A 211 -14.61 -11.44 6.47
N HIS A 212 -13.88 -10.37 6.81
CA HIS A 212 -12.48 -10.45 7.22
C HIS A 212 -12.30 -11.30 8.49
N LYS A 213 -13.20 -11.18 9.48
CA LYS A 213 -13.18 -12.01 10.69
C LYS A 213 -13.43 -13.49 10.39
N GLU A 214 -14.36 -13.80 9.49
CA GLU A 214 -14.60 -15.18 9.04
C GLU A 214 -13.39 -15.76 8.32
N ASP A 215 -12.75 -14.99 7.44
CA ASP A 215 -11.62 -15.47 6.64
C ASP A 215 -10.37 -15.65 7.51
N VAL A 216 -10.15 -14.76 8.50
CA VAL A 216 -9.12 -14.96 9.54
C VAL A 216 -9.40 -16.22 10.39
N ALA A 217 -10.67 -16.56 10.66
CA ALA A 217 -11.02 -17.79 11.35
C ALA A 217 -10.75 -19.04 10.48
N LYS A 218 -11.10 -19.00 9.18
CA LYS A 218 -10.81 -20.07 8.21
C LYS A 218 -9.30 -20.29 8.05
N CYS A 219 -8.50 -19.23 7.94
CA CYS A 219 -7.04 -19.33 7.86
C CYS A 219 -6.45 -20.01 9.11
N LYS A 220 -6.89 -19.65 10.31
CA LYS A 220 -6.44 -20.29 11.55
C LYS A 220 -6.80 -21.78 11.63
N GLN A 221 -7.98 -22.17 11.13
CA GLN A 221 -8.35 -23.58 11.07
C GLN A 221 -7.45 -24.34 10.09
N LEU A 222 -7.24 -23.80 8.88
CA LEU A 222 -6.36 -24.40 7.88
C LEU A 222 -4.92 -24.55 8.37
N GLU A 223 -4.40 -23.59 9.15
CA GLU A 223 -3.07 -23.65 9.73
C GLU A 223 -2.92 -24.82 10.73
N VAL A 224 -3.93 -25.05 11.57
CA VAL A 224 -4.00 -26.23 12.47
C VAL A 224 -4.15 -27.55 11.69
N ASP A 225 -4.99 -27.56 10.65
CA ASP A 225 -5.20 -28.74 9.81
C ASP A 225 -3.90 -29.14 9.06
N ILE A 226 -3.12 -28.15 8.60
CA ILE A 226 -1.81 -28.35 7.97
C ILE A 226 -0.79 -28.88 8.98
N GLU A 227 -0.65 -28.24 10.15
CA GLU A 227 0.28 -28.67 11.20
C GLU A 227 0.01 -30.12 11.62
N GLN A 228 -1.26 -30.48 11.83
CA GLN A 228 -1.66 -31.84 12.14
C GLN A 228 -1.38 -32.83 10.99
N GLN A 229 -1.54 -32.42 9.73
CA GLN A 229 -1.19 -33.24 8.56
C GLN A 229 0.33 -33.45 8.46
N GLU A 230 1.14 -32.43 8.73
CA GLU A 230 2.60 -32.51 8.73
C GLU A 230 3.12 -33.46 9.82
N GLU A 231 2.53 -33.42 11.03
CA GLU A 231 2.83 -34.39 12.09
C GLU A 231 2.55 -35.85 11.66
N GLN A 232 1.41 -36.10 10.99
CA GLN A 232 1.06 -37.44 10.50
C GLN A 232 2.04 -37.92 9.41
N HIS A 233 2.44 -37.04 8.49
CA HIS A 233 3.45 -37.37 7.48
C HIS A 233 4.82 -37.64 8.12
N SER A 234 5.24 -36.82 9.08
CA SER A 234 6.48 -37.04 9.85
C SER A 234 6.49 -38.40 10.55
N LEU A 235 5.38 -38.79 11.20
CA LEU A 235 5.24 -40.05 11.91
C LEU A 235 5.21 -41.27 10.97
N THR A 236 4.64 -41.15 9.77
CA THR A 236 4.68 -42.23 8.76
C THR A 236 6.06 -42.37 8.13
N VAL A 237 6.77 -41.26 7.86
CA VAL A 237 8.17 -41.27 7.41
C VAL A 237 9.09 -41.90 8.44
N SER A 238 8.92 -41.63 9.75
CA SER A 238 9.72 -42.27 10.81
C SER A 238 9.55 -43.79 10.82
N LYS A 239 8.31 -44.28 10.74
CA LYS A 239 8.01 -45.72 10.69
C LYS A 239 8.61 -46.42 9.46
N LEU A 240 8.55 -45.76 8.30
CA LEU A 240 9.19 -46.27 7.08
C LEU A 240 10.72 -46.33 7.24
N LYS A 241 11.33 -45.28 7.79
CA LYS A 241 12.76 -45.25 8.07
C LYS A 241 13.21 -46.38 9.00
N GLU A 242 12.52 -46.58 10.13
CA GLU A 242 12.79 -47.67 11.07
C GLU A 242 12.67 -49.05 10.38
N SER A 243 11.66 -49.25 9.52
CA SER A 243 11.51 -50.47 8.73
C SER A 243 12.69 -50.72 7.79
N TYR A 244 13.16 -49.69 7.08
CA TYR A 244 14.31 -49.81 6.17
C TYR A 244 15.63 -50.02 6.93
N GLU A 245 15.84 -49.41 8.10
CA GLU A 245 17.01 -49.65 8.93
C GLU A 245 17.09 -51.11 9.40
N VAL A 246 15.96 -51.71 9.78
CA VAL A 246 15.88 -53.14 10.13
C VAL A 246 16.19 -54.04 8.92
N GLU A 247 15.72 -53.69 7.72
CA GLU A 247 15.95 -54.47 6.51
C GLU A 247 17.40 -54.38 6.02
N ILE A 248 18.01 -53.19 6.09
CA ILE A 248 19.45 -53.00 5.86
C ILE A 248 20.28 -53.86 6.82
N GLY A 249 19.92 -53.91 8.11
CA GLY A 249 20.59 -54.74 9.10
C GLY A 249 20.53 -56.25 8.80
N LYS A 250 19.40 -56.75 8.26
CA LYS A 250 19.28 -58.14 7.79
C LYS A 250 20.21 -58.41 6.61
N LEU A 251 20.17 -57.57 5.58
CA LEU A 251 21.00 -57.70 4.37
C LEU A 251 22.51 -57.62 4.70
N GLN A 252 22.91 -56.79 5.67
CA GLN A 252 24.28 -56.73 6.16
C GLN A 252 24.71 -58.04 6.85
N ASN A 253 23.84 -58.67 7.63
CA ASN A 253 24.13 -59.96 8.26
C ASN A 253 24.24 -61.09 7.22
N GLU A 254 23.33 -61.14 6.25
CA GLU A 254 23.39 -62.10 5.13
C GLU A 254 24.67 -61.93 4.30
N LEU A 255 25.06 -60.69 4.00
CA LEU A 255 26.30 -60.37 3.30
C LEU A 255 27.54 -60.83 4.09
N ASN A 256 27.55 -60.63 5.41
CA ASN A 256 28.63 -61.10 6.29
C ASN A 256 28.72 -62.63 6.32
N GLU A 257 27.58 -63.33 6.33
CA GLU A 257 27.54 -64.80 6.29
C GLU A 257 28.04 -65.35 4.95
N VAL A 258 27.62 -64.76 3.82
CA VAL A 258 28.12 -65.09 2.48
C VAL A 258 29.63 -64.83 2.38
N LYS A 259 30.11 -63.73 2.94
CA LYS A 259 31.55 -63.39 2.97
C LYS A 259 32.35 -64.43 3.77
N ALA A 260 31.87 -64.83 4.95
CA ALA A 260 32.52 -65.87 5.76
C ALA A 260 32.54 -67.24 5.04
N LYS A 261 31.45 -67.62 4.36
CA LYS A 261 31.40 -68.83 3.52
C LYS A 261 32.39 -68.77 2.36
N TYR A 262 32.50 -67.61 1.70
CA TYR A 262 33.44 -67.38 0.62
C TYR A 262 34.90 -67.44 1.09
N ASP A 263 35.25 -66.80 2.21
CA ASP A 263 36.60 -66.87 2.78
C ASP A 263 36.97 -68.30 3.20
N ALA A 264 36.02 -69.09 3.72
CA ALA A 264 36.22 -70.52 4.00
C ALA A 264 36.45 -71.35 2.71
N LEU A 265 35.70 -71.09 1.64
CA LEU A 265 35.94 -71.73 0.33
C LEU A 265 37.31 -71.37 -0.25
N LYS A 266 37.72 -70.11 -0.09
CA LYS A 266 38.99 -69.56 -0.56
C LYS A 266 40.21 -70.16 0.15
N GLU A 267 40.10 -70.52 1.42
CA GLU A 267 41.15 -71.31 2.11
C GLU A 267 41.17 -72.78 1.65
N VAL A 268 40.02 -73.37 1.32
CA VAL A 268 39.96 -74.71 0.68
C VAL A 268 40.53 -74.67 -0.75
N MET A 269 40.43 -73.54 -1.45
CA MET A 269 41.02 -73.32 -2.77
C MET A 269 42.54 -73.32 -2.78
N THR A 270 43.16 -72.67 -1.81
CA THR A 270 44.62 -72.50 -1.76
C THR A 270 45.37 -73.76 -1.35
N GLY A 271 44.70 -74.69 -0.65
CA GLY A 271 45.33 -75.89 -0.07
C GLY A 271 45.36 -77.16 -0.94
N ARG A 272 44.51 -77.31 -1.97
CA ARG A 272 44.33 -78.63 -2.62
C ARG A 272 43.94 -78.60 -4.10
N GLY A 273 44.95 -78.52 -4.97
CA GLY A 273 44.93 -79.12 -6.31
C GLY A 273 43.72 -78.79 -7.19
N LYS A 274 43.45 -77.50 -7.41
CA LYS A 274 42.40 -77.01 -8.31
C LYS A 274 43.00 -76.46 -9.60
N SER A 275 42.31 -76.66 -10.73
CA SER A 275 42.58 -75.94 -11.99
C SER A 275 41.32 -75.77 -12.85
N ALA A 276 40.36 -76.71 -12.76
CA ALA A 276 39.01 -76.53 -13.28
C ALA A 276 38.09 -75.76 -12.30
N GLU A 277 38.18 -76.07 -11.00
CA GLU A 277 37.32 -75.48 -9.96
C GLU A 277 37.70 -74.01 -9.65
N LEU A 278 39.00 -73.68 -9.68
CA LEU A 278 39.52 -72.30 -9.60
C LEU A 278 38.92 -71.38 -10.69
N GLY A 279 38.62 -71.90 -11.88
CA GLY A 279 38.08 -71.09 -12.98
C GLY A 279 36.65 -70.62 -12.72
N GLY A 280 35.83 -71.43 -12.06
CA GLY A 280 34.47 -71.04 -11.65
C GLY A 280 34.50 -70.01 -10.53
N GLU A 281 35.24 -70.30 -9.47
CA GLU A 281 35.34 -69.41 -8.30
C GLU A 281 35.99 -68.06 -8.66
N VAL A 282 37.01 -68.01 -9.53
CA VAL A 282 37.60 -66.74 -10.01
C VAL A 282 36.61 -65.90 -10.84
N ASN A 283 35.74 -66.53 -11.63
CA ASN A 283 34.70 -65.81 -12.36
C ASN A 283 33.62 -65.27 -11.40
N GLU A 284 33.14 -66.07 -10.45
CA GLU A 284 32.15 -65.61 -9.45
C GLU A 284 32.69 -64.45 -8.59
N VAL A 285 33.99 -64.46 -8.28
CA VAL A 285 34.67 -63.36 -7.58
C VAL A 285 34.78 -62.12 -8.46
N LYS A 286 35.07 -62.29 -9.74
CA LYS A 286 35.13 -61.19 -10.71
C LYS A 286 33.77 -60.52 -10.89
N ASP A 287 32.69 -61.31 -10.91
CA ASP A 287 31.32 -60.81 -10.98
C ASP A 287 30.95 -60.03 -9.69
N LYS A 288 31.30 -60.55 -8.51
CA LYS A 288 31.09 -59.85 -7.22
C LYS A 288 31.92 -58.57 -7.09
N VAL A 289 33.13 -58.52 -7.65
CA VAL A 289 33.94 -57.29 -7.70
C VAL A 289 33.29 -56.25 -8.60
N ALA A 290 32.82 -56.64 -9.79
CA ALA A 290 32.09 -55.74 -10.69
C ALA A 290 30.78 -55.21 -10.07
N GLU A 291 30.04 -56.06 -9.33
CA GLU A 291 28.84 -55.65 -8.60
C GLU A 291 29.17 -54.64 -7.47
N LEU A 292 30.30 -54.82 -6.77
CA LEU A 292 30.76 -53.88 -5.74
C LEU A 292 31.29 -52.58 -6.33
N GLU A 293 31.94 -52.59 -7.49
CA GLU A 293 32.32 -51.38 -8.23
C GLU A 293 31.08 -50.59 -8.67
N GLN A 294 30.06 -51.24 -9.24
CA GLN A 294 28.79 -50.56 -9.56
C GLN A 294 28.10 -49.97 -8.33
N LYS A 295 28.09 -50.69 -7.19
CA LYS A 295 27.54 -50.15 -5.93
C LYS A 295 28.34 -48.98 -5.40
N MET A 296 29.66 -48.98 -5.56
CA MET A 296 30.51 -47.84 -5.19
C MET A 296 30.20 -46.63 -6.08
N GLU A 297 30.12 -46.79 -7.40
CA GLU A 297 29.75 -45.72 -8.32
C GLU A 297 28.37 -45.14 -7.98
N ALA A 298 27.36 -46.01 -7.75
CA ALA A 298 26.01 -45.60 -7.36
C ALA A 298 25.94 -44.85 -6.01
N GLU A 299 26.76 -45.23 -5.03
CA GLU A 299 26.81 -44.49 -3.76
C GLU A 299 27.57 -43.16 -3.92
N THR A 300 28.59 -43.08 -4.78
CA THR A 300 29.27 -41.80 -5.06
C THR A 300 28.39 -40.80 -5.79
N THR A 301 27.53 -41.24 -6.73
CA THR A 301 26.52 -40.35 -7.35
C THR A 301 25.46 -39.91 -6.34
N ARG A 302 24.92 -40.83 -5.54
CA ARG A 302 23.99 -40.51 -4.44
C ARG A 302 24.60 -39.52 -3.44
N GLN A 303 25.88 -39.64 -3.12
CA GLN A 303 26.55 -38.71 -2.22
C GLN A 303 26.79 -37.32 -2.87
N ALA A 304 27.05 -37.27 -4.18
CA ALA A 304 27.11 -36.00 -4.92
C ALA A 304 25.73 -35.31 -4.99
N GLU A 305 24.64 -36.08 -5.16
CA GLU A 305 23.26 -35.56 -5.11
C GLU A 305 22.93 -34.98 -3.72
N LEU A 306 23.28 -35.67 -2.63
CA LEU A 306 23.08 -35.18 -1.27
C LEU A 306 23.85 -33.86 -0.99
N VAL A 307 25.07 -33.72 -1.52
CA VAL A 307 25.83 -32.47 -1.44
C VAL A 307 25.14 -31.35 -2.23
N ALA A 308 24.61 -31.65 -3.42
CA ALA A 308 23.84 -30.67 -4.20
C ALA A 308 22.54 -30.23 -3.49
N PHE A 309 21.83 -31.16 -2.83
CA PHE A 309 20.67 -30.82 -1.99
C PHE A 309 21.06 -29.95 -0.79
N GLY A 310 22.18 -30.24 -0.11
CA GLY A 310 22.69 -29.41 0.99
C GLY A 310 22.94 -27.97 0.56
N ASN A 311 23.67 -27.77 -0.54
CA ASN A 311 23.93 -26.43 -1.09
C ASN A 311 22.62 -25.68 -1.45
N SER A 312 21.62 -26.38 -1.96
CA SER A 312 20.30 -25.80 -2.29
C SER A 312 19.52 -25.36 -1.04
N LEU A 313 19.67 -26.08 0.08
CA LEU A 313 19.08 -25.70 1.37
C LEU A 313 19.79 -24.48 1.97
N ASP A 314 21.13 -24.42 1.91
CA ASP A 314 21.91 -23.25 2.36
C ASP A 314 21.53 -21.98 1.57
N GLU A 315 21.32 -22.10 0.26
CA GLU A 315 20.81 -20.99 -0.56
C GLU A 315 19.39 -20.55 -0.15
N MET A 316 18.52 -21.51 0.17
CA MET A 316 17.15 -21.22 0.61
C MET A 316 17.14 -20.52 1.98
N GLU A 317 17.94 -21.00 2.94
CA GLU A 317 18.09 -20.36 4.25
C GLU A 317 18.59 -18.93 4.11
N GLN A 318 19.62 -18.68 3.29
CA GLN A 318 20.13 -17.32 3.06
C GLN A 318 19.07 -16.38 2.45
N ARG A 319 18.23 -16.87 1.53
CA ARG A 319 17.12 -16.09 0.95
C ARG A 319 16.07 -15.74 2.00
N LEU A 320 15.63 -16.71 2.81
CA LEU A 320 14.68 -16.50 3.90
C LEU A 320 15.22 -15.54 4.96
N VAL A 321 16.51 -15.62 5.31
CA VAL A 321 17.18 -14.71 6.24
C VAL A 321 17.29 -13.28 5.68
N ALA A 322 17.43 -13.11 4.36
CA ALA A 322 17.37 -11.80 3.73
C ALA A 322 15.95 -11.22 3.76
N GLU A 323 14.96 -12.00 3.34
CA GLU A 323 13.54 -11.60 3.34
C GLU A 323 13.04 -11.23 4.75
N ALA A 324 13.40 -12.00 5.77
CA ALA A 324 13.06 -11.70 7.15
C ALA A 324 13.66 -10.37 7.67
N LYS A 325 14.84 -9.96 7.16
CA LYS A 325 15.44 -8.65 7.48
C LYS A 325 14.68 -7.52 6.79
N ASP A 326 14.29 -7.69 5.53
CA ASP A 326 13.55 -6.70 4.76
C ASP A 326 12.12 -6.51 5.32
N LEU A 327 11.44 -7.60 5.68
CA LEU A 327 10.15 -7.56 6.38
C LEU A 327 10.25 -6.85 7.75
N LYS A 328 11.32 -7.11 8.51
CA LYS A 328 11.59 -6.43 9.78
C LYS A 328 11.82 -4.93 9.59
N ALA A 329 12.55 -4.53 8.54
CA ALA A 329 12.77 -3.12 8.20
C ALA A 329 11.47 -2.42 7.78
N ARG A 330 10.66 -3.06 6.91
CA ARG A 330 9.33 -2.57 6.51
C ARG A 330 8.41 -2.37 7.71
N ARG A 331 8.38 -3.32 8.65
CA ARG A 331 7.56 -3.21 9.87
C ARG A 331 7.94 -2.01 10.73
N GLU A 332 9.23 -1.71 10.88
CA GLU A 332 9.67 -0.53 11.65
C GLU A 332 9.31 0.78 10.91
N SER A 333 9.44 0.82 9.58
CA SER A 333 8.98 1.96 8.76
C SER A 333 7.48 2.23 8.92
N ILE A 334 6.63 1.18 8.86
CA ILE A 334 5.18 1.30 9.05
C ILE A 334 4.83 1.80 10.45
N LYS A 335 5.61 1.41 11.46
CA LYS A 335 5.43 1.84 12.85
C LYS A 335 5.78 3.33 13.02
N ASP A 336 6.84 3.81 12.38
CA ASP A 336 7.19 5.24 12.39
C ASP A 336 6.14 6.07 11.63
N GLU A 337 5.64 5.59 10.48
CA GLU A 337 4.53 6.22 9.75
C GLU A 337 3.24 6.32 10.60
N TRP A 338 2.95 5.30 11.41
CA TRP A 338 1.82 5.31 12.35
C TRP A 338 1.96 6.40 13.42
N VAL A 339 3.17 6.63 13.93
CA VAL A 339 3.46 7.71 14.90
C VAL A 339 3.28 9.09 14.24
N ASP A 340 3.72 9.26 12.99
CA ASP A 340 3.51 10.50 12.23
C ASP A 340 2.01 10.78 11.97
N LEU A 341 1.23 9.73 11.65
CA LEU A 341 -0.22 9.84 11.46
C LEU A 341 -0.96 10.24 12.75
N ASP A 342 -0.60 9.66 13.91
CA ASP A 342 -1.22 10.04 15.19
C ASP A 342 -0.85 11.47 15.62
N ASN A 343 0.38 11.89 15.33
CA ASN A 343 0.82 13.29 15.51
C ASN A 343 0.07 14.27 14.60
N GLU A 344 -0.21 13.91 13.33
CA GLU A 344 -1.01 14.74 12.42
C GLU A 344 -2.49 14.77 12.86
N LYS A 345 -3.05 13.64 13.29
CA LYS A 345 -4.41 13.54 13.86
C LYS A 345 -4.56 14.43 15.09
N SER A 346 -3.57 14.42 15.98
CA SER A 346 -3.52 15.30 17.17
C SER A 346 -3.45 16.78 16.79
N ARG A 347 -2.63 17.15 15.80
CA ARG A 347 -2.57 18.51 15.26
C ARG A 347 -3.89 18.93 14.61
N HIS A 348 -4.56 18.04 13.87
CA HIS A 348 -5.86 18.32 13.29
C HIS A 348 -6.93 18.55 14.36
N ALA A 349 -6.99 17.69 15.39
CA ALA A 349 -7.93 17.85 16.51
C ALA A 349 -7.71 19.19 17.26
N PHE A 350 -6.46 19.61 17.44
CA PHE A 350 -6.15 20.93 18.01
C PHE A 350 -6.65 22.09 17.12
N HIS A 351 -6.43 22.00 15.80
CA HIS A 351 -6.91 23.01 14.86
C HIS A 351 -8.44 23.09 14.80
N VAL A 352 -9.15 21.95 14.85
CA VAL A 352 -10.62 21.93 14.89
C VAL A 352 -11.15 22.65 16.14
N ARG A 353 -10.65 22.32 17.34
CA ARG A 353 -11.04 23.01 18.58
C ARG A 353 -10.77 24.51 18.54
N ALA A 354 -9.64 24.93 17.96
CA ALA A 354 -9.30 26.34 17.82
C ALA A 354 -10.24 27.09 16.84
N VAL A 355 -10.76 26.41 15.81
CA VAL A 355 -11.76 26.97 14.89
C VAL A 355 -13.15 27.02 15.55
N GLU A 356 -13.55 25.97 16.27
CA GLU A 356 -14.80 25.93 17.05
C GLU A 356 -14.85 27.07 18.08
N GLN A 357 -13.78 27.26 18.85
CA GLN A 357 -13.69 28.37 19.82
C GLN A 357 -13.87 29.73 19.13
N ARG A 358 -13.15 30.00 18.02
CA ARG A 358 -13.31 31.23 17.24
C ARG A 358 -14.73 31.43 16.72
N TYR A 359 -15.41 30.36 16.31
CA TYR A 359 -16.81 30.43 15.89
C TYR A 359 -17.73 30.79 17.07
N THR A 360 -17.53 30.18 18.24
CA THR A 360 -18.32 30.52 19.45
C THR A 360 -18.07 31.95 19.94
N ASP A 361 -16.84 32.47 19.85
CA ASP A 361 -16.51 33.85 20.22
C ASP A 361 -17.09 34.86 19.23
N TRP A 362 -17.06 34.56 17.92
CA TRP A 362 -17.69 35.37 16.89
C TRP A 362 -19.21 35.42 17.05
N GLN A 363 -19.84 34.27 17.33
CA GLN A 363 -21.28 34.18 17.62
C GLN A 363 -21.64 35.01 18.87
N ARG A 364 -20.87 34.89 19.96
CA ARG A 364 -21.06 35.70 21.17
C ARG A 364 -20.96 37.20 20.88
N ALA A 365 -19.96 37.62 20.10
CA ALA A 365 -19.79 39.02 19.70
C ALA A 365 -20.97 39.57 18.87
N ILE A 366 -21.54 38.75 17.98
CA ILE A 366 -22.75 39.10 17.23
C ILE A 366 -23.94 39.30 18.18
N ASP A 367 -24.13 38.39 19.13
CA ASP A 367 -25.29 38.45 20.03
C ASP A 367 -25.19 39.61 21.04
N THR A 368 -23.98 39.96 21.51
CA THR A 368 -23.72 41.22 22.21
C THR A 368 -24.06 42.43 21.33
N ALA A 369 -23.59 42.47 20.08
CA ALA A 369 -23.84 43.60 19.18
C ALA A 369 -25.33 43.75 18.77
N LYS A 370 -26.11 42.66 18.79
CA LYS A 370 -27.59 42.71 18.67
C LYS A 370 -28.22 43.34 19.92
N TYR A 371 -27.82 42.87 21.10
CA TYR A 371 -28.33 43.38 22.38
C TYR A 371 -28.09 44.89 22.51
N ASP A 372 -26.86 45.35 22.27
CA ASP A 372 -26.49 46.77 22.35
C ASP A 372 -27.31 47.64 21.38
N ARG A 373 -27.56 47.12 20.16
CA ARG A 373 -28.41 47.78 19.16
C ARG A 373 -29.86 47.90 19.60
N ASP A 374 -30.41 46.87 20.25
CA ASP A 374 -31.78 46.90 20.75
C ASP A 374 -31.94 47.81 21.97
N VAL A 375 -30.91 47.89 22.84
CA VAL A 375 -30.83 48.90 23.91
C VAL A 375 -30.77 50.32 23.32
N ALA A 376 -29.90 50.55 22.33
CA ALA A 376 -29.79 51.85 21.65
C ALA A 376 -31.10 52.26 20.96
N ARG A 377 -31.83 51.30 20.35
CA ARG A 377 -33.15 51.55 19.76
C ARG A 377 -34.15 52.02 20.82
N LYS A 378 -34.27 51.29 21.95
CA LYS A 378 -35.18 51.64 23.07
C LYS A 378 -34.87 53.03 23.63
N ASN A 379 -33.60 53.38 23.81
CA ASN A 379 -33.19 54.70 24.28
C ASN A 379 -33.55 55.80 23.26
N ALA A 380 -33.39 55.55 21.96
CA ALA A 380 -33.80 56.49 20.92
C ALA A 380 -35.32 56.68 20.84
N ASP A 381 -36.10 55.62 21.09
CA ASP A 381 -37.57 55.69 21.16
C ASP A 381 -38.05 56.48 22.39
N TYR A 382 -37.38 56.31 23.54
CA TYR A 382 -37.65 57.10 24.74
C TYR A 382 -37.37 58.60 24.50
N LEU A 383 -36.22 58.94 23.93
CA LEU A 383 -35.86 60.34 23.60
C LEU A 383 -36.78 60.95 22.53
N ARG A 384 -37.31 60.15 21.59
CA ARG A 384 -38.36 60.59 20.66
C ARG A 384 -39.65 60.93 21.42
N TYR A 385 -40.10 60.05 22.30
CA TYR A 385 -41.30 60.28 23.12
C TYR A 385 -41.18 61.55 23.98
N GLU A 386 -40.04 61.75 24.67
CA GLU A 386 -39.81 62.98 25.46
C GLU A 386 -39.83 64.24 24.60
N ARG A 387 -39.20 64.21 23.40
CA ARG A 387 -39.23 65.32 22.44
C ARG A 387 -40.66 65.65 22.02
N ASP A 388 -41.46 64.64 21.67
CA ASP A 388 -42.84 64.84 21.22
C ASP A 388 -43.72 65.43 22.34
N GLN A 389 -43.49 65.04 23.59
CA GLN A 389 -44.12 65.67 24.76
C GLN A 389 -43.66 67.12 24.95
N GLY A 390 -42.37 67.41 24.74
CA GLY A 390 -41.83 68.77 24.74
C GLY A 390 -42.47 69.67 23.67
N ILE A 391 -42.61 69.15 22.43
CA ILE A 391 -43.26 69.85 21.32
C ILE A 391 -44.74 70.12 21.62
N LYS A 392 -45.47 69.16 22.19
CA LYS A 392 -46.87 69.37 22.62
C LYS A 392 -46.98 70.53 23.63
N ARG A 393 -46.17 70.51 24.69
CA ARG A 393 -46.13 71.59 25.70
C ARG A 393 -45.77 72.96 25.08
N ALA A 394 -44.81 72.99 24.15
CA ALA A 394 -44.43 74.21 23.45
C ALA A 394 -45.59 74.76 22.59
N ASN A 395 -46.30 73.89 21.88
CA ASN A 395 -47.48 74.28 21.09
C ASN A 395 -48.64 74.77 21.98
N GLU A 396 -48.90 74.14 23.12
CA GLU A 396 -49.88 74.61 24.10
C GLU A 396 -49.53 76.00 24.67
N LEU A 397 -48.25 76.23 25.01
CA LEU A 397 -47.77 77.53 25.47
C LEU A 397 -47.88 78.59 24.37
N LYS A 398 -47.57 78.23 23.12
CA LYS A 398 -47.76 79.12 21.97
C LYS A 398 -49.23 79.49 21.78
N MET A 399 -50.16 78.52 21.78
CA MET A 399 -51.60 78.80 21.68
C MET A 399 -52.10 79.72 22.82
N LYS A 400 -51.56 79.56 24.04
CA LYS A 400 -51.86 80.46 25.15
C LYS A 400 -51.32 81.87 24.90
N LEU A 401 -50.10 82.01 24.37
CA LEU A 401 -49.49 83.30 24.04
C LEU A 401 -50.24 84.01 22.91
N ASP A 402 -50.49 83.31 21.80
CA ASP A 402 -51.29 83.79 20.66
C ASP A 402 -52.70 84.24 21.12
N SER A 403 -53.28 83.55 22.12
CA SER A 403 -54.55 83.93 22.76
C SER A 403 -54.43 85.16 23.67
N TYR A 404 -53.32 85.38 24.37
CA TYR A 404 -53.08 86.60 25.13
C TYR A 404 -52.91 87.81 24.20
N ASP A 405 -52.15 87.65 23.11
CA ASP A 405 -51.93 88.69 22.10
C ASP A 405 -53.24 89.04 21.38
N ALA A 406 -54.07 88.05 21.04
CA ALA A 406 -55.42 88.28 20.50
C ALA A 406 -56.38 88.95 21.50
N CYS A 407 -56.13 88.81 22.81
CA CYS A 407 -56.91 89.44 23.87
C CYS A 407 -56.49 90.91 24.12
N CYS A 408 -55.41 91.40 23.50
CA CYS A 408 -54.87 92.74 23.70
C CYS A 408 -55.70 93.87 23.05
N THR A 409 -56.94 94.04 23.50
CA THR A 409 -57.53 95.37 23.64
C THR A 409 -57.36 95.82 25.10
N GLY A 410 -57.08 97.10 25.34
CA GLY A 410 -56.64 97.57 26.68
C GLY A 410 -57.56 97.20 27.84
N HIS A 411 -58.88 97.10 27.59
CA HIS A 411 -59.88 96.67 28.57
C HIS A 411 -59.64 95.26 29.15
N CYS A 412 -59.10 94.32 28.37
CA CYS A 412 -58.94 92.95 28.84
C CYS A 412 -57.81 92.80 29.86
N ILE A 413 -56.73 93.57 29.70
CA ILE A 413 -55.58 93.57 30.61
C ILE A 413 -56.00 94.15 31.97
N GLU A 414 -56.71 95.28 31.97
CA GLU A 414 -57.24 95.90 33.20
C GLU A 414 -58.21 94.97 33.94
N ALA A 415 -59.14 94.33 33.22
CA ALA A 415 -60.08 93.38 33.82
C ALA A 415 -59.38 92.16 34.45
N PHE A 416 -58.34 91.62 33.78
CA PHE A 416 -57.60 90.45 34.26
C PHE A 416 -56.74 90.79 35.49
N VAL A 417 -56.05 91.93 35.47
CA VAL A 417 -55.27 92.44 36.63
C VAL A 417 -56.20 92.73 37.81
N ALA A 418 -57.32 93.42 37.58
CA ALA A 418 -58.32 93.69 38.63
C ALA A 418 -58.95 92.40 39.21
N LYS A 419 -59.10 91.33 38.42
CA LYS A 419 -59.55 90.02 38.92
C LYS A 419 -58.46 89.35 39.79
N ARG A 420 -57.22 89.30 39.30
CA ARG A 420 -56.10 88.64 39.99
C ARG A 420 -55.69 89.37 41.28
N ILE A 421 -55.81 90.69 41.34
CA ILE A 421 -55.65 91.48 42.57
C ILE A 421 -56.74 91.13 43.58
N ARG A 422 -58.01 91.01 43.15
CA ARG A 422 -59.12 90.62 44.04
C ARG A 422 -58.93 89.20 44.60
N GLU A 423 -58.53 88.25 43.77
CA GLU A 423 -58.25 86.87 44.19
C GLU A 423 -57.12 86.82 45.25
N TYR A 424 -56.01 87.52 45.01
CA TYR A 424 -54.93 87.67 46.00
C TYR A 424 -55.39 88.32 47.31
N TRP A 425 -56.28 89.31 47.24
CA TRP A 425 -56.84 89.96 48.42
C TRP A 425 -57.77 89.04 49.22
N THR A 426 -58.62 88.24 48.55
CA THR A 426 -59.47 87.26 49.22
C THR A 426 -58.67 86.13 49.88
N ASP A 427 -57.60 85.66 49.25
CA ASP A 427 -56.70 84.64 49.83
C ASP A 427 -55.90 85.22 51.01
N ALA A 428 -55.40 86.44 50.90
CA ALA A 428 -54.70 87.12 52.01
C ALA A 428 -55.62 87.37 53.22
N VAL A 429 -56.86 87.82 52.99
CA VAL A 429 -57.85 88.03 54.05
C VAL A 429 -58.28 86.71 54.69
N SER A 430 -58.47 85.65 53.91
CA SER A 430 -58.76 84.31 54.43
C SER A 430 -57.59 83.68 55.19
N SER A 431 -56.35 84.05 54.83
CA SER A 431 -55.12 83.61 55.53
C SER A 431 -54.87 84.36 56.84
N SER A 432 -55.38 85.60 56.96
CA SER A 432 -55.19 86.45 58.14
C SER A 432 -56.29 86.30 59.21
N SER A 433 -57.22 85.35 59.04
CA SER A 433 -58.36 85.11 59.92
C SER A 433 -58.35 83.70 60.56
N LYS A 434 -57.16 83.15 60.82
CA LYS A 434 -56.92 81.92 61.59
C LYS A 434 -55.93 82.17 62.73
#